data_AF-A0A4S2QL52-F1
#
_entry.id   AF-A0A4S2QL52-F1
#
_cell.length_a   1.000
_cell.length_b   1.000
_cell.length_c   1.000
_cell.angle_alpha   90.00
_cell.angle_beta   90.00
_cell.angle_gamma   90.00
#
_symmetry.space_group_name_H-M   'P 1'
#
loop_
_entity.id
_entity.type
_entity.pdbx_description
1 polymer ?
#
loop_
_entity_poly.entity_id
_entity_poly.type
_entity_poly.pdbx_seq_one_letter_code
_entity_poly.pdbx_strand_id
1 'polypeptide(L)'
;MNNAFNQRYHPLATELVNDIFYVEGLSNRSKIGLIRQYTELLVRSLFGFAQDERLTLGDKKTKIALEILKAKSPYHAGVTNAIVEIRELGNQATHTFYAVPMENHAVSQCLFNLAKIYACFFVDYFTRYPFGSNAAAMAMFSLLPPHFRLLVLIQLHRREPKNYDIAEKMITVLFKVRGIERVKTWIARNQKKLENIAKTFAHSDETQMWEIIKKGYSAYDFALSKMGLNFHPTPYESFDKAAERYRDYVSEMNSFQSEEVMALKAIMDFVYLGVR
;
A
#
# COMPACT_ATOMS: atom_id res chain seq x y z
N MET A 1 11.48 1.31 -10.15
CA MET A 1 10.56 1.39 -11.30
C MET A 1 10.92 2.61 -12.12
N ASN A 2 10.86 2.52 -13.43
CA ASN A 2 11.09 3.66 -14.31
C ASN A 2 10.01 3.72 -15.40
N ASN A 3 9.95 4.85 -16.09
CA ASN A 3 8.93 5.11 -17.11
C ASN A 3 8.94 4.04 -18.22
N ALA A 4 10.13 3.56 -18.61
CA ALA A 4 10.28 2.51 -19.61
C ALA A 4 9.63 1.17 -19.20
N PHE A 5 9.73 0.78 -17.93
CA PHE A 5 9.05 -0.40 -17.40
C PHE A 5 7.53 -0.25 -17.49
N ASN A 6 7.00 0.89 -17.05
CA ASN A 6 5.56 1.15 -17.07
C ASN A 6 5.04 1.16 -18.51
N GLN A 7 5.73 1.81 -19.45
CA GLN A 7 5.36 1.82 -20.87
C GLN A 7 5.34 0.42 -21.48
N ARG A 8 6.36 -0.42 -21.21
CA ARG A 8 6.43 -1.78 -21.74
C ARG A 8 5.26 -2.64 -21.27
N TYR A 9 4.92 -2.56 -19.99
CA TYR A 9 3.91 -3.43 -19.38
C TYR A 9 2.52 -2.82 -19.31
N HIS A 10 2.33 -1.57 -19.73
CA HIS A 10 1.02 -0.91 -19.73
C HIS A 10 -0.07 -1.73 -20.45
N PRO A 11 0.14 -2.27 -21.68
CA PRO A 11 -0.90 -3.05 -22.35
C PRO A 11 -1.30 -4.29 -21.54
N LEU A 12 -0.31 -5.06 -21.09
CA LEU A 12 -0.54 -6.28 -20.30
C LEU A 12 -1.20 -5.96 -18.96
N ALA A 13 -0.76 -4.93 -18.26
CA ALA A 13 -1.35 -4.52 -16.99
C ALA A 13 -2.81 -4.08 -17.18
N THR A 14 -3.11 -3.36 -18.26
CA THR A 14 -4.47 -2.94 -18.60
C THR A 14 -5.38 -4.13 -18.85
N GLU A 15 -4.94 -5.11 -19.65
CA GLU A 15 -5.70 -6.35 -19.89
C GLU A 15 -5.94 -7.11 -18.59
N LEU A 16 -4.89 -7.35 -17.80
CA LEU A 16 -5.00 -8.11 -16.54
C LEU A 16 -5.89 -7.40 -15.52
N VAL A 17 -5.73 -6.09 -15.34
CA VAL A 17 -6.55 -5.30 -14.41
C VAL A 17 -8.01 -5.27 -14.89
N ASN A 18 -8.24 -5.08 -16.19
CA ASN A 18 -9.58 -5.14 -16.78
C ASN A 18 -10.27 -6.49 -16.48
N ASP A 19 -9.59 -7.59 -16.77
CA ASP A 19 -10.15 -8.94 -16.66
C ASP A 19 -10.33 -9.39 -15.21
N ILE A 20 -9.42 -8.98 -14.31
CA ILE A 20 -9.53 -9.31 -12.88
C ILE A 20 -10.69 -8.53 -12.24
N PHE A 21 -10.83 -7.24 -12.52
CA PHE A 21 -11.69 -6.36 -11.71
C PHE A 21 -12.99 -5.92 -12.37
N TYR A 22 -13.08 -5.90 -13.71
CA TYR A 22 -14.21 -5.28 -14.41
C TYR A 22 -14.99 -6.24 -15.30
N VAL A 23 -14.41 -7.36 -15.73
CA VAL A 23 -15.14 -8.36 -16.51
C VAL A 23 -16.02 -9.22 -15.60
N GLU A 24 -17.31 -9.26 -15.90
CA GLU A 24 -18.29 -10.08 -15.21
C GLU A 24 -18.28 -11.53 -15.71
N GLY A 25 -18.69 -12.47 -14.85
CA GLY A 25 -18.82 -13.88 -15.25
C GLY A 25 -17.51 -14.68 -15.32
N LEU A 26 -16.35 -14.09 -14.99
CA LEU A 26 -15.11 -14.87 -14.85
C LEU A 26 -15.24 -15.90 -13.73
N SER A 27 -14.85 -17.14 -14.04
CA SER A 27 -14.70 -18.15 -13.00
C SER A 27 -13.61 -17.75 -11.99
N ASN A 28 -13.78 -18.15 -10.73
CA ASN A 28 -12.75 -17.95 -9.69
C ASN A 28 -11.40 -18.54 -10.10
N ARG A 29 -11.43 -19.66 -10.83
CA ARG A 29 -10.25 -20.29 -11.40
C ARG A 29 -9.50 -19.36 -12.36
N SER A 30 -10.21 -18.80 -13.33
CA SER A 30 -9.64 -17.85 -14.30
C SER A 30 -9.10 -16.61 -13.59
N LYS A 31 -9.86 -16.08 -12.62
CA LYS A 31 -9.48 -14.89 -11.84
C LYS A 31 -8.19 -15.10 -11.05
N ILE A 32 -8.02 -16.25 -10.39
CA ILE A 32 -6.79 -16.60 -9.67
C ILE A 32 -5.61 -16.76 -10.65
N GLY A 33 -5.82 -17.38 -11.81
CA GLY A 33 -4.80 -17.48 -12.86
C GLY A 33 -4.28 -16.11 -13.31
N LEU A 34 -5.19 -15.16 -13.54
CA LEU A 34 -4.84 -13.78 -13.90
C LEU A 34 -4.14 -13.04 -12.76
N ILE A 35 -4.58 -13.19 -11.50
CA ILE A 35 -3.89 -12.60 -10.34
C ILE A 35 -2.47 -13.14 -10.22
N ARG A 36 -2.26 -14.44 -10.49
CA ARG A 36 -0.91 -15.03 -10.53
C ARG A 36 -0.05 -14.38 -11.62
N GLN A 37 -0.56 -14.24 -12.84
CA GLN A 37 0.15 -13.57 -13.93
C GLN A 37 0.48 -12.11 -13.59
N TYR A 38 -0.48 -11.39 -12.99
CA TYR A 38 -0.27 -10.03 -12.52
C TYR A 38 0.77 -9.95 -11.41
N THR A 39 0.83 -10.96 -10.54
CA THR A 39 1.87 -11.08 -9.51
C THR A 39 3.26 -11.26 -10.10
N GLU A 40 3.42 -11.93 -11.25
CA GLU A 40 4.69 -12.02 -11.96
C GLU A 40 5.17 -10.63 -12.41
N LEU A 41 4.27 -9.75 -12.85
CA LEU A 41 4.60 -8.35 -13.16
C LEU A 41 5.06 -7.58 -11.90
N LEU A 42 4.37 -7.75 -10.76
CA LEU A 42 4.79 -7.11 -9.50
C LEU A 42 6.17 -7.61 -9.04
N VAL A 43 6.41 -8.93 -9.10
CA VAL A 43 7.69 -9.55 -8.74
C VAL A 43 8.82 -9.06 -9.64
N ARG A 44 8.54 -8.93 -10.94
CA ARG A 44 9.49 -8.36 -11.91
C ARG A 44 9.89 -6.94 -11.53
N SER A 45 8.90 -6.12 -11.16
CA SER A 45 9.11 -4.74 -10.73
C SER A 45 9.87 -4.66 -9.40
N LEU A 46 9.54 -5.53 -8.43
CA LEU A 46 10.13 -5.57 -7.09
C LEU A 46 11.62 -5.95 -7.10
N PHE A 47 12.01 -6.87 -7.97
CA PHE A 47 13.39 -7.37 -8.05
C PHE A 47 14.20 -6.80 -9.21
N GLY A 48 13.59 -5.99 -10.08
CA GLY A 48 14.27 -5.40 -11.23
C GLY A 48 14.69 -6.43 -12.29
N PHE A 49 13.91 -7.49 -12.48
CA PHE A 49 14.17 -8.53 -13.49
C PHE A 49 14.05 -7.97 -14.93
N ALA A 50 14.97 -8.36 -15.81
CA ALA A 50 15.17 -7.73 -17.12
C ALA A 50 14.01 -8.03 -18.09
N GLN A 51 13.50 -7.03 -18.82
CA GLN A 51 12.18 -7.11 -19.47
C GLN A 51 12.04 -8.18 -20.57
N ASP A 52 13.17 -8.67 -21.08
CA ASP A 52 13.33 -9.65 -22.15
C ASP A 52 13.49 -11.10 -21.67
N GLU A 53 13.79 -11.34 -20.40
CA GLU A 53 13.86 -12.70 -19.87
C GLU A 53 12.47 -13.24 -19.51
N ARG A 54 12.23 -14.54 -19.71
CA ARG A 54 11.05 -15.23 -19.15
C ARG A 54 11.09 -15.18 -17.62
N LEU A 55 9.95 -14.97 -16.98
CA LEU A 55 9.82 -14.99 -15.52
C LEU A 55 8.57 -15.78 -15.12
N THR A 56 8.71 -16.73 -14.21
CA THR A 56 7.59 -17.34 -13.49
C THR A 56 7.81 -17.27 -11.98
N LEU A 57 6.74 -17.34 -11.19
CA LEU A 57 6.83 -17.41 -9.73
C LEU A 57 7.55 -18.68 -9.21
N GLY A 58 7.67 -19.72 -10.05
CA GLY A 58 8.31 -21.00 -9.71
C GLY A 58 9.81 -21.06 -10.00
N ASP A 59 10.35 -20.11 -10.77
CA ASP A 59 11.73 -20.13 -11.26
C ASP A 59 12.75 -20.08 -10.12
N LYS A 60 13.91 -20.72 -10.33
CA LYS A 60 15.03 -20.73 -9.36
C LYS A 60 15.47 -19.31 -9.00
N LYS A 61 15.58 -18.41 -9.98
CA LYS A 61 15.96 -17.00 -9.76
C LYS A 61 14.94 -16.26 -8.89
N THR A 62 13.64 -16.49 -9.13
CA THR A 62 12.56 -15.92 -8.32
C THR A 62 12.66 -16.41 -6.89
N LYS A 63 12.86 -17.72 -6.69
CA LYS A 63 13.03 -18.31 -5.35
C LYS A 63 14.24 -17.72 -4.61
N ILE A 64 15.38 -17.53 -5.28
CA ILE A 64 16.56 -16.89 -4.69
C ILE A 64 16.25 -15.44 -4.27
N ALA A 65 15.63 -14.65 -5.15
CA ALA A 65 15.25 -13.27 -4.85
C ALA A 65 14.26 -13.17 -3.68
N LEU A 66 13.32 -14.12 -3.59
CA LEU A 66 12.38 -14.22 -2.47
C LEU A 66 13.07 -14.55 -1.14
N GLU A 67 14.07 -15.45 -1.12
CA GLU A 67 14.83 -15.73 0.11
C GLU A 67 15.65 -14.51 0.57
N ILE A 68 16.23 -13.77 -0.38
CA ILE A 68 16.92 -12.50 -0.07
C ILE A 68 15.93 -11.48 0.52
N LEU A 69 14.73 -11.34 -0.06
CA LEU A 69 13.69 -10.44 0.44
C LEU A 69 13.25 -10.84 1.84
N LYS A 70 12.93 -12.12 2.04
CA LYS A 70 12.50 -12.71 3.31
C LYS A 70 13.47 -12.44 4.44
N ALA A 71 14.78 -12.49 4.16
CA ALA A 71 15.83 -12.22 5.15
C ALA A 71 15.89 -10.74 5.60
N LYS A 72 15.32 -9.79 4.84
CA LYS A 72 15.40 -8.36 5.17
C LYS A 72 14.64 -7.97 6.44
N SER A 73 13.44 -8.52 6.67
CA SER A 73 12.63 -8.23 7.87
C SER A 73 11.44 -9.20 8.01
N PRO A 74 10.82 -9.29 9.20
CA PRO A 74 9.58 -10.06 9.39
C PRO A 74 8.44 -9.61 8.46
N TYR A 75 8.37 -8.32 8.12
CA TYR A 75 7.40 -7.80 7.15
C TYR A 75 7.66 -8.36 5.74
N HIS A 76 8.93 -8.37 5.30
CA HIS A 76 9.32 -8.89 3.99
C HIS A 76 9.16 -10.41 3.89
N ALA A 77 9.32 -11.13 5.01
CA ALA A 77 8.94 -12.54 5.09
C ALA A 77 7.43 -12.72 4.84
N GLY A 78 6.58 -11.86 5.42
CA GLY A 78 5.14 -11.86 5.15
C GLY A 78 4.77 -11.57 3.68
N VAL A 79 5.51 -10.68 3.01
CA VAL A 79 5.35 -10.40 1.56
C VAL A 79 5.78 -11.61 0.72
N THR A 80 6.89 -12.25 1.10
CA THR A 80 7.37 -13.47 0.43
C THR A 80 6.36 -14.61 0.54
N ASN A 81 5.79 -14.81 1.72
CA ASN A 81 4.73 -15.80 1.93
C ASN A 81 3.50 -15.49 1.08
N ALA A 82 3.12 -14.21 0.94
CA ALA A 82 2.01 -13.79 0.10
C ALA A 82 2.23 -14.16 -1.39
N ILE A 83 3.44 -13.99 -1.91
CA ILE A 83 3.82 -14.38 -3.29
C ILE A 83 3.75 -15.91 -3.46
N VAL A 84 4.24 -16.66 -2.47
CA VAL A 84 4.18 -18.13 -2.47
C VAL A 84 2.73 -18.62 -2.42
N GLU A 85 1.88 -18.05 -1.58
CA GLU A 85 0.47 -18.41 -1.49
C GLU A 85 -0.28 -18.16 -2.80
N ILE A 86 -0.03 -17.02 -3.47
CA ILE A 86 -0.60 -16.75 -4.81
C ILE A 86 -0.11 -17.78 -5.82
N ARG A 87 1.17 -18.17 -5.78
CA ARG A 87 1.70 -19.23 -6.66
C ARG A 87 0.98 -20.55 -6.44
N GLU A 88 0.83 -20.99 -5.18
CA GLU A 88 0.18 -22.27 -4.88
C GLU A 88 -1.31 -22.27 -5.27
N LEU A 89 -2.05 -21.21 -4.96
CA LEU A 89 -3.45 -21.07 -5.40
C LEU A 89 -3.55 -20.99 -6.94
N GLY A 90 -2.61 -20.30 -7.58
CA GLY A 90 -2.51 -20.25 -9.04
C GLY A 90 -2.23 -21.62 -9.67
N ASN A 91 -1.36 -22.43 -9.06
CA ASN A 91 -1.12 -23.80 -9.49
C ASN A 91 -2.40 -24.65 -9.35
N GLN A 92 -3.09 -24.56 -8.22
CA GLN A 92 -4.36 -25.26 -8.01
C GLN A 92 -5.43 -24.84 -9.03
N ALA A 93 -5.50 -23.55 -9.36
CA ALA A 93 -6.44 -23.02 -10.34
C ALA A 93 -6.06 -23.36 -11.79
N THR A 94 -4.80 -23.54 -12.14
CA THR A 94 -4.41 -23.70 -13.57
C THR A 94 -4.10 -25.13 -13.98
N HIS A 95 -3.79 -26.03 -13.04
CA HIS A 95 -3.48 -27.42 -13.36
C HIS A 95 -4.74 -28.31 -13.40
N THR A 96 -4.82 -29.15 -14.44
CA THR A 96 -5.92 -30.09 -14.68
C THR A 96 -6.04 -31.20 -13.63
N PHE A 97 -4.98 -31.41 -12.84
CA PHE A 97 -5.01 -32.33 -11.70
C PHE A 97 -6.08 -31.93 -10.66
N TYR A 98 -6.34 -30.64 -10.50
CA TYR A 98 -7.33 -30.12 -9.56
C TYR A 98 -8.65 -29.86 -10.30
N ALA A 99 -9.60 -30.80 -10.22
CA ALA A 99 -10.88 -30.72 -10.91
C ALA A 99 -11.97 -29.92 -10.15
N VAL A 100 -11.77 -29.66 -8.86
CA VAL A 100 -12.76 -29.00 -8.00
C VAL A 100 -12.84 -27.49 -8.31
N PRO A 101 -14.03 -26.87 -8.29
CA PRO A 101 -14.18 -25.42 -8.42
C PRO A 101 -13.45 -24.65 -7.31
N MET A 102 -12.88 -23.50 -7.65
CA MET A 102 -12.23 -22.61 -6.66
C MET A 102 -13.26 -21.78 -5.89
N GLU A 103 -13.12 -21.68 -4.58
CA GLU A 103 -14.01 -20.90 -3.72
C GLU A 103 -13.73 -19.39 -3.79
N ASN A 104 -14.75 -18.58 -3.48
CA ASN A 104 -14.63 -17.11 -3.39
C ASN A 104 -13.57 -16.67 -2.36
N HIS A 105 -13.38 -17.46 -1.30
CA HIS A 105 -12.36 -17.18 -0.28
C HIS A 105 -10.95 -17.22 -0.88
N ALA A 106 -10.65 -18.14 -1.79
CA ALA A 106 -9.35 -18.25 -2.45
C ALA A 106 -9.03 -17.02 -3.31
N VAL A 107 -10.04 -16.48 -4.02
CA VAL A 107 -9.91 -15.21 -4.75
C VAL A 107 -9.62 -14.06 -3.78
N SER A 108 -10.39 -13.97 -2.69
CA SER A 108 -10.23 -12.93 -1.67
C SER A 108 -8.84 -12.97 -1.03
N GLN A 109 -8.31 -14.16 -0.76
CA GLN A 109 -6.96 -14.37 -0.26
C GLN A 109 -5.90 -13.91 -1.26
N CYS A 110 -6.05 -14.24 -2.56
CA CYS A 110 -5.16 -13.77 -3.61
C CYS A 110 -5.12 -12.24 -3.70
N LEU A 111 -6.28 -11.59 -3.67
CA LEU A 111 -6.38 -10.12 -3.69
C LEU A 111 -5.75 -9.47 -2.46
N PHE A 112 -5.97 -10.05 -1.27
CA PHE A 112 -5.33 -9.56 -0.05
C PHE A 112 -3.81 -9.72 -0.09
N ASN A 113 -3.30 -10.83 -0.62
CA ASN A 113 -1.87 -11.07 -0.80
C ASN A 113 -1.27 -10.13 -1.85
N LEU A 114 -1.99 -9.85 -2.93
CA LEU A 114 -1.61 -8.85 -3.93
C LEU A 114 -1.44 -7.47 -3.30
N ALA A 115 -2.37 -7.07 -2.42
CA ALA A 115 -2.29 -5.81 -1.69
C ALA A 115 -1.06 -5.72 -0.77
N LYS A 116 -0.63 -6.84 -0.15
CA LYS A 116 0.63 -6.87 0.63
C LYS A 116 1.85 -6.61 -0.23
N ILE A 117 1.89 -7.15 -1.45
CA ILE A 117 3.00 -6.92 -2.40
C ILE A 117 3.04 -5.45 -2.79
N TYR A 118 1.89 -4.85 -3.11
CA TYR A 118 1.81 -3.41 -3.37
C TYR A 118 2.28 -2.55 -2.20
N ALA A 119 1.83 -2.88 -0.99
CA ALA A 119 2.27 -2.18 0.22
C ALA A 119 3.79 -2.23 0.40
N CYS A 120 4.46 -3.29 -0.08
CA CYS A 120 5.90 -3.45 0.03
C CYS A 120 6.66 -2.31 -0.66
N PHE A 121 6.20 -1.86 -1.83
CA PHE A 121 6.82 -0.74 -2.55
C PHE A 121 6.82 0.54 -1.72
N PHE A 122 5.71 0.82 -1.04
CA PHE A 122 5.58 2.01 -0.18
C PHE A 122 6.37 1.86 1.12
N VAL A 123 6.38 0.67 1.72
CA VAL A 123 7.17 0.42 2.95
C VAL A 123 8.67 0.55 2.66
N ASP A 124 9.16 0.01 1.54
CA ASP A 124 10.56 0.17 1.13
C ASP A 124 10.87 1.63 0.78
N TYR A 125 9.96 2.33 0.11
CA TYR A 125 10.09 3.76 -0.16
C TYR A 125 10.25 4.58 1.13
N PHE A 126 9.34 4.40 2.10
CA PHE A 126 9.37 5.16 3.36
C PHE A 126 10.48 4.70 4.32
N THR A 127 11.10 3.54 4.06
CA THR A 127 12.34 3.15 4.75
C THR A 127 13.52 3.99 4.27
N ARG A 128 13.48 4.48 3.01
CA ARG A 128 14.53 5.32 2.42
C ARG A 128 14.27 6.81 2.63
N TYR A 129 13.00 7.22 2.60
CA TYR A 129 12.56 8.60 2.77
C TYR A 129 11.63 8.68 3.99
N PRO A 130 12.08 9.23 5.13
CA PRO A 130 11.31 9.21 6.38
C PRO A 130 9.90 9.77 6.20
N PHE A 131 8.90 9.02 6.66
CA PHE A 131 7.51 9.44 6.57
C PHE A 131 7.29 10.76 7.32
N GLY A 132 6.59 11.72 6.70
CA GLY A 132 6.36 13.06 7.25
C GLY A 132 7.37 14.12 6.80
N SER A 133 8.55 13.73 6.30
CA SER A 133 9.63 14.67 5.97
C SER A 133 9.36 15.57 4.75
N ASN A 134 8.46 15.17 3.85
CA ASN A 134 8.18 15.90 2.61
C ASN A 134 6.67 16.03 2.35
N ALA A 135 6.18 17.26 2.38
CA ALA A 135 4.76 17.56 2.22
C ALA A 135 4.18 17.11 0.87
N ALA A 136 4.95 17.21 -0.22
CA ALA A 136 4.50 16.77 -1.55
C ALA A 136 4.38 15.23 -1.61
N ALA A 137 5.34 14.50 -1.02
CA ALA A 137 5.25 13.05 -0.89
C ALA A 137 4.04 12.64 -0.04
N MET A 138 3.75 13.35 1.05
CA MET A 138 2.57 13.10 1.90
C MET A 138 1.25 13.39 1.18
N ALA A 139 1.20 14.44 0.36
CA ALA A 139 0.04 14.77 -0.47
C ALA A 139 -0.21 13.66 -1.49
N MET A 140 0.83 13.24 -2.21
CA MET A 140 0.74 12.16 -3.21
C MET A 140 0.34 10.82 -2.58
N PHE A 141 0.97 10.43 -1.45
CA PHE A 141 0.58 9.22 -0.71
C PHE A 141 -0.89 9.26 -0.27
N SER A 142 -1.44 10.44 0.01
CA SER A 142 -2.84 10.62 0.41
C SER A 142 -3.85 10.37 -0.71
N LEU A 143 -3.39 10.28 -1.97
CA LEU A 143 -4.20 9.95 -3.15
C LEU A 143 -4.45 8.45 -3.27
N LEU A 144 -3.76 7.59 -2.51
CA LEU A 144 -4.10 6.17 -2.44
C LEU A 144 -5.47 5.93 -1.78
N PRO A 145 -6.18 4.85 -2.16
CA PRO A 145 -7.40 4.46 -1.48
C PRO A 145 -7.17 4.25 0.04
N PRO A 146 -8.13 4.64 0.90
CA PRO A 146 -7.95 4.57 2.36
C PRO A 146 -7.53 3.18 2.88
N HIS A 147 -8.08 2.10 2.33
CA HIS A 147 -7.74 0.74 2.73
C HIS A 147 -6.27 0.38 2.43
N PHE A 148 -5.75 0.78 1.27
CA PHE A 148 -4.35 0.56 0.90
C PHE A 148 -3.40 1.41 1.74
N ARG A 149 -3.74 2.68 1.98
CA ARG A 149 -2.96 3.55 2.90
C ARG A 149 -2.87 2.96 4.29
N LEU A 150 -3.98 2.43 4.81
CA LEU A 150 -4.01 1.83 6.13
C LEU A 150 -3.05 0.63 6.22
N LEU A 151 -3.02 -0.21 5.18
CA LEU A 151 -2.12 -1.35 5.13
C LEU A 151 -0.65 -0.93 5.24
N VAL A 152 -0.25 0.12 4.52
CA VAL A 152 1.12 0.68 4.60
C VAL A 152 1.39 1.29 5.97
N LEU A 153 0.49 2.16 6.46
CA LEU A 153 0.65 2.88 7.73
C LEU A 153 0.76 1.94 8.93
N ILE A 154 0.03 0.81 8.94
CA ILE A 154 0.17 -0.21 9.99
C ILE A 154 1.61 -0.76 10.03
N GLN A 155 2.24 -0.99 8.88
CA GLN A 155 3.60 -1.54 8.83
C GLN A 155 4.63 -0.50 9.22
N LEU A 156 4.47 0.74 8.76
CA LEU A 156 5.33 1.86 9.17
C LEU A 156 5.23 2.09 10.68
N HIS A 157 4.02 2.10 11.25
CA HIS A 157 3.83 2.29 12.69
C HIS A 157 4.43 1.16 13.52
N ARG A 158 4.45 -0.08 13.01
CA ARG A 158 5.13 -1.19 13.69
C ARG A 158 6.64 -1.03 13.72
N ARG A 159 7.24 -0.40 12.69
CA ARG A 159 8.69 -0.15 12.60
C ARG A 159 9.10 1.10 13.38
N GLU A 160 8.32 2.16 13.27
CA GLU A 160 8.56 3.46 13.88
C GLU A 160 7.39 3.85 14.79
N PRO A 161 7.17 3.13 15.91
CA PRO A 161 5.99 3.33 16.75
C PRO A 161 5.96 4.71 17.43
N LYS A 162 7.07 5.46 17.43
CA LYS A 162 7.20 6.79 18.00
C LYS A 162 7.04 7.93 17.00
N ASN A 163 6.91 7.63 15.70
CA ASN A 163 6.74 8.66 14.68
C ASN A 163 5.31 9.21 14.72
N TYR A 164 5.19 10.51 15.03
CA TYR A 164 3.90 11.20 15.18
C TYR A 164 3.13 11.28 13.87
N ASP A 165 3.78 11.64 12.76
CA ASP A 165 3.15 11.79 11.44
C ASP A 165 2.50 10.47 10.96
N ILE A 166 3.18 9.35 11.21
CA ILE A 166 2.64 8.02 10.93
C ILE A 166 1.39 7.76 11.79
N ALA A 167 1.45 8.02 13.09
CA ALA A 167 0.36 7.78 14.02
C ALA A 167 -0.88 8.65 13.69
N GLU A 168 -0.66 9.95 13.47
CA GLU A 168 -1.70 10.92 13.10
C GLU A 168 -2.40 10.51 11.80
N LYS A 169 -1.61 10.19 10.75
CA LYS A 169 -2.18 9.76 9.46
C LYS A 169 -2.91 8.42 9.60
N MET A 170 -2.36 7.47 10.35
CA MET A 170 -3.00 6.16 10.58
C MET A 170 -4.36 6.31 11.26
N ILE A 171 -4.46 7.12 12.31
CA ILE A 171 -5.72 7.41 13.00
C ILE A 171 -6.73 8.04 12.02
N THR A 172 -6.30 9.05 11.27
CA THR A 172 -7.16 9.71 10.27
C THR A 172 -7.70 8.74 9.23
N VAL A 173 -6.86 7.82 8.73
CA VAL A 173 -7.28 6.80 7.76
C VAL A 173 -8.15 5.73 8.41
N LEU A 174 -7.87 5.34 9.66
CA LEU A 174 -8.72 4.41 10.42
C LEU A 174 -10.15 4.93 10.53
N PHE A 175 -10.34 6.24 10.80
CA PHE A 175 -11.68 6.86 10.81
C PHE A 175 -12.39 6.69 9.47
N LYS A 176 -11.69 6.95 8.37
CA LYS A 176 -12.23 6.80 7.00
C LYS A 176 -12.58 5.35 6.64
N VAL A 177 -11.85 4.37 7.16
CA VAL A 177 -12.02 2.95 6.82
C VAL A 177 -13.03 2.23 7.72
N ARG A 178 -13.01 2.50 9.03
CA ARG A 178 -13.75 1.71 10.03
C ARG A 178 -14.96 2.43 10.62
N GLY A 179 -15.13 3.72 10.35
CA GLY A 179 -16.14 4.56 10.98
C GLY A 179 -15.81 4.88 12.45
N ILE A 180 -16.50 5.90 12.97
CA ILE A 180 -16.18 6.54 14.25
C ILE A 180 -16.19 5.58 15.45
N GLU A 181 -17.16 4.67 15.54
CA GLU A 181 -17.35 3.80 16.72
C GLU A 181 -16.24 2.76 16.90
N ARG A 182 -15.78 2.14 15.80
CA ARG A 182 -14.67 1.18 15.86
C ARG A 182 -13.35 1.88 16.19
N VAL A 183 -13.19 3.13 15.76
CA VAL A 183 -11.99 3.91 16.04
C VAL A 183 -11.95 4.42 17.47
N LYS A 184 -13.10 4.83 18.05
CA LYS A 184 -13.22 5.10 19.50
C LYS A 184 -12.69 3.94 20.33
N THR A 185 -13.12 2.71 20.01
CA THR A 185 -12.66 1.50 20.69
C THR A 185 -11.15 1.29 20.56
N TRP A 186 -10.58 1.51 19.37
CA TRP A 186 -9.14 1.36 19.14
C TRP A 186 -8.32 2.42 19.89
N ILE A 187 -8.76 3.68 19.88
CA ILE A 187 -8.10 4.80 20.56
C ILE A 187 -8.07 4.56 22.07
N ALA A 188 -9.20 4.18 22.67
CA ALA A 188 -9.27 3.85 24.10
C ALA A 188 -8.31 2.72 24.48
N ARG A 189 -8.21 1.68 23.65
CA ARG A 189 -7.27 0.55 23.87
C ARG A 189 -5.79 0.93 23.71
N ASN A 190 -5.47 2.01 22.99
CA ASN A 190 -4.10 2.43 22.68
C ASN A 190 -3.67 3.75 23.34
N GLN A 191 -4.48 4.32 24.25
CA GLN A 191 -4.25 5.62 24.88
C GLN A 191 -2.81 5.81 25.37
N LYS A 192 -2.31 4.93 26.25
CA LYS A 192 -0.94 5.03 26.81
C LYS A 192 0.15 5.09 25.74
N LYS A 193 -0.03 4.37 24.63
CA LYS A 193 0.94 4.39 23.52
C LYS A 193 0.91 5.74 22.81
N LEU A 194 -0.29 6.25 22.53
CA LEU A 194 -0.49 7.54 21.85
C LEU A 194 0.02 8.73 22.69
N GLU A 195 -0.17 8.69 24.00
CA GLU A 195 0.37 9.68 24.93
C GLU A 195 1.91 9.68 24.95
N ASN A 196 2.53 8.50 24.90
CA ASN A 196 4.00 8.37 24.86
C ASN A 196 4.62 8.86 23.54
N ILE A 197 3.92 8.71 22.42
CA ILE A 197 4.34 9.26 21.12
C ILE A 197 4.43 10.79 21.21
N ALA A 198 3.40 11.43 21.75
CA ALA A 198 3.36 12.88 21.91
C ALA A 198 4.50 13.42 22.79
N LYS A 199 4.78 12.75 23.91
CA LYS A 199 5.89 13.12 24.82
C LYS A 199 7.25 13.03 24.14
N THR A 200 7.44 12.04 23.26
CA THR A 200 8.71 11.87 22.52
C THR A 200 8.90 12.97 21.48
N PHE A 201 7.83 13.37 20.79
CA PHE A 201 7.86 14.42 19.76
C PHE A 201 8.04 15.83 20.35
N ALA A 202 7.51 16.08 21.56
CA ALA A 202 7.68 17.34 22.27
C ALA A 202 9.14 17.61 22.74
N HIS A 203 10.11 16.76 22.41
CA HIS A 203 11.52 16.90 22.79
C HIS A 203 12.47 17.10 21.59
N SER A 204 11.96 17.23 20.36
CA SER A 204 12.72 17.75 19.21
C SER A 204 12.53 19.26 19.12
N ASP A 205 13.64 20.00 19.14
CA ASP A 205 13.70 21.46 19.30
C ASP A 205 12.92 22.24 18.22
N GLU A 206 12.21 23.30 18.62
CA GLU A 206 12.30 24.65 18.05
C GLU A 206 11.22 25.57 18.65
N THR A 207 11.64 26.75 19.07
CA THR A 207 11.03 27.67 20.04
C THR A 207 9.64 28.23 19.67
N GLN A 208 9.09 27.87 18.51
CA GLN A 208 7.71 28.20 18.08
C GLN A 208 6.71 27.02 18.24
N MET A 209 7.18 25.78 18.30
CA MET A 209 6.34 24.59 18.58
C MET A 209 5.86 24.57 20.04
N TRP A 210 6.66 25.16 20.94
CA TRP A 210 6.44 25.18 22.39
C TRP A 210 5.20 25.96 22.84
N GLU A 211 4.77 26.98 22.09
CA GLU A 211 3.53 27.71 22.42
C GLU A 211 2.26 26.97 22.01
N ILE A 212 2.33 26.13 20.96
CA ILE A 212 1.23 25.26 20.52
C ILE A 212 1.15 24.02 21.43
N ILE A 213 2.30 23.44 21.80
CA ILE A 213 2.42 22.33 22.76
C ILE A 213 1.93 22.74 24.16
N LYS A 214 2.06 24.02 24.56
CA LYS A 214 1.49 24.53 25.82
C LYS A 214 -0.03 24.38 25.93
N LYS A 215 -0.74 24.16 24.81
CA LYS A 215 -2.18 23.88 24.78
C LYS A 215 -2.53 22.38 24.78
N GLY A 216 -1.55 21.48 24.91
CA GLY A 216 -1.76 20.11 25.38
C GLY A 216 -2.44 19.16 24.40
N TYR A 217 -2.03 19.13 23.12
CA TYR A 217 -2.56 18.14 22.18
C TYR A 217 -1.57 16.98 21.95
N SER A 218 -1.85 15.82 22.54
CA SER A 218 -1.20 14.56 22.20
C SER A 218 -1.77 13.93 20.91
N ALA A 219 -1.13 12.90 20.35
CA ALA A 219 -1.72 12.09 19.27
C ALA A 219 -3.09 11.49 19.70
N TYR A 220 -3.28 11.28 21.00
CA TYR A 220 -4.56 10.88 21.59
C TYR A 220 -5.57 12.04 21.61
N ASP A 221 -5.17 13.24 22.01
CA ASP A 221 -6.04 14.43 22.01
C ASP A 221 -6.41 14.87 20.59
N PHE A 222 -5.49 14.74 19.64
CA PHE A 222 -5.79 14.86 18.22
C PHE A 222 -6.85 13.84 17.81
N ALA A 223 -6.65 12.56 18.15
CA ALA A 223 -7.61 11.50 17.84
C ALA A 223 -9.00 11.80 18.42
N LEU A 224 -9.07 12.30 19.66
CA LEU A 224 -10.30 12.75 20.31
C LEU A 224 -10.92 13.97 19.61
N SER A 225 -10.12 14.98 19.26
CA SER A 225 -10.60 16.17 18.53
C SER A 225 -11.20 15.82 17.16
N LYS A 226 -10.66 14.79 16.50
CA LYS A 226 -11.20 14.26 15.25
C LYS A 226 -12.52 13.50 15.44
N MET A 227 -12.84 13.01 16.63
CA MET A 227 -14.14 12.38 16.91
C MET A 227 -15.31 13.37 16.88
N GLY A 228 -15.07 14.66 17.15
CA GLY A 228 -16.10 15.70 17.12
C GLY A 228 -16.41 16.23 15.72
N LEU A 229 -15.62 15.86 14.71
CA LEU A 229 -15.81 16.27 13.33
C LEU A 229 -16.65 15.22 12.60
N ASN A 230 -17.77 15.65 12.02
CA ASN A 230 -18.47 14.88 10.99
C ASN A 230 -17.50 14.69 9.81
N PHE A 231 -16.79 13.55 9.80
CA PHE A 231 -16.05 13.15 8.62
C PHE A 231 -17.08 12.90 7.51
N HIS A 232 -17.19 13.85 6.60
CA HIS A 232 -17.88 13.65 5.33
C HIS A 232 -17.39 12.35 4.68
N PRO A 233 -18.28 11.60 4.02
CA PRO A 233 -17.95 10.33 3.42
C PRO A 233 -16.73 10.48 2.52
N THR A 234 -15.80 9.55 2.70
CA THR A 234 -14.63 9.24 1.86
C THR A 234 -14.53 10.02 0.55
N PRO A 235 -13.47 10.81 0.29
CA PRO A 235 -13.31 11.42 -1.03
C PRO A 235 -13.12 10.37 -2.13
N TYR A 236 -12.65 9.15 -1.81
CA TYR A 236 -12.44 8.06 -2.77
C TYR A 236 -12.98 6.73 -2.22
N GLU A 237 -14.14 6.30 -2.73
CA GLU A 237 -14.76 5.02 -2.38
C GLU A 237 -14.20 3.86 -3.22
N SER A 238 -13.65 4.14 -4.42
CA SER A 238 -13.12 3.13 -5.34
C SER A 238 -11.65 3.41 -5.74
N PHE A 239 -10.99 2.37 -6.26
CA PHE A 239 -9.64 2.47 -6.82
C PHE A 239 -9.61 3.40 -8.05
N ASP A 240 -10.66 3.37 -8.88
CA ASP A 240 -10.80 4.21 -10.08
C ASP A 240 -10.84 5.70 -9.75
N LYS A 241 -11.66 6.10 -8.78
CA LYS A 241 -11.75 7.52 -8.34
C LYS A 241 -10.41 8.01 -7.78
N ALA A 242 -9.66 7.13 -7.12
CA ALA A 242 -8.33 7.45 -6.62
C ALA A 242 -7.29 7.60 -7.75
N ALA A 243 -7.40 6.75 -8.78
CA ALA A 243 -6.56 6.83 -9.99
C ALA A 243 -6.85 8.11 -10.80
N GLU A 244 -8.12 8.47 -10.96
CA GLU A 244 -8.54 9.71 -11.63
C GLU A 244 -7.93 10.94 -10.97
N ARG A 245 -8.10 11.09 -9.65
CA ARG A 245 -7.49 12.22 -8.93
C ARG A 245 -5.97 12.21 -8.93
N TYR A 246 -5.36 11.03 -8.95
CA TYR A 246 -3.92 10.93 -9.11
C TYR A 246 -3.47 11.48 -10.47
N ARG A 247 -4.18 11.15 -11.55
CA ARG A 247 -3.90 11.68 -12.89
C ARG A 247 -4.07 13.19 -12.94
N ASP A 248 -5.15 13.74 -12.35
CA ASP A 248 -5.35 15.19 -12.24
C ASP A 248 -4.17 15.84 -11.50
N TYR A 249 -3.82 15.33 -10.31
CA TYR A 249 -2.73 15.86 -9.49
C TYR A 249 -1.38 15.84 -10.22
N VAL A 250 -1.09 14.76 -10.96
CA VAL A 250 0.15 14.63 -11.74
C VAL A 250 0.15 15.56 -12.95
N SER A 251 -1.00 15.82 -13.57
CA SER A 251 -1.10 16.73 -14.72
C SER A 251 -0.76 18.18 -14.36
N GLU A 252 -1.02 18.57 -13.11
CA GLU A 252 -0.72 19.90 -12.56
C GLU A 252 0.68 19.97 -11.90
N MET A 253 1.39 18.84 -11.83
CA MET A 253 2.67 18.73 -11.15
C MET A 253 3.78 19.42 -11.96
N ASN A 254 4.55 20.29 -11.31
CA ASN A 254 5.71 20.94 -11.94
C ASN A 254 6.74 19.89 -12.40
N SER A 255 7.39 20.13 -13.54
CA SER A 255 8.45 19.28 -14.10
C SER A 255 9.68 19.17 -13.20
N PHE A 256 9.92 20.17 -12.34
CA PHE A 256 11.01 20.13 -11.36
C PHE A 256 10.50 19.60 -10.02
N GLN A 257 10.89 18.38 -9.69
CA GLN A 257 10.54 17.70 -8.45
C GLN A 257 11.79 17.11 -7.81
N SER A 258 11.76 16.91 -6.49
CA SER A 258 12.83 16.23 -5.79
C SER A 258 12.90 14.74 -6.20
N GLU A 259 14.08 14.14 -6.04
CA GLU A 259 14.28 12.70 -6.30
C GLU A 259 13.29 11.85 -5.48
N GLU A 260 13.05 12.22 -4.23
CA GLU A 260 12.07 11.60 -3.35
C GLU A 260 10.68 11.57 -4.01
N VAL A 261 10.19 12.73 -4.44
CA VAL A 261 8.85 12.86 -5.02
C VAL A 261 8.75 12.09 -6.34
N MET A 262 9.79 12.11 -7.16
CA MET A 262 9.84 11.34 -8.40
C MET A 262 9.88 9.83 -8.15
N ALA A 263 10.56 9.38 -7.10
CA ALA A 263 10.59 7.98 -6.71
C ALA A 263 9.21 7.49 -6.24
N LEU A 264 8.47 8.31 -5.47
CA LEU A 264 7.09 7.98 -5.09
C LEU A 264 6.16 7.99 -6.30
N LYS A 265 6.31 8.98 -7.17
CA LYS A 265 5.53 9.08 -8.41
C LYS A 265 5.69 7.82 -9.25
N ALA A 266 6.91 7.30 -9.41
CA ALA A 266 7.15 6.08 -10.17
C ALA A 266 6.43 4.85 -9.58
N ILE A 267 6.31 4.77 -8.25
CA ILE A 267 5.53 3.72 -7.58
C ILE A 267 4.04 3.92 -7.81
N MET A 268 3.55 5.16 -7.70
CA MET A 268 2.14 5.51 -7.89
C MET A 268 1.68 5.27 -9.34
N ASP A 269 2.49 5.67 -10.33
CA ASP A 269 2.28 5.40 -11.76
C ASP A 269 2.13 3.89 -12.00
N PHE A 270 2.93 3.07 -11.30
CA PHE A 270 2.86 1.61 -11.41
C PHE A 270 1.64 1.02 -10.71
N VAL A 271 1.28 1.53 -9.52
CA VAL A 271 0.11 1.07 -8.76
C VAL A 271 -1.20 1.32 -9.50
N TYR A 272 -1.27 2.43 -10.24
CA TYR A 272 -2.42 2.76 -11.09
C TYR A 272 -2.27 2.28 -12.54
N LEU A 273 -1.25 1.47 -12.84
CA LEU A 273 -1.04 0.96 -14.18
C LEU A 273 -2.21 0.08 -14.62
N GLY A 274 -2.86 0.44 -15.73
CA GLY A 274 -3.99 -0.31 -16.28
C GLY A 274 -5.34 -0.08 -15.57
N VAL A 275 -5.40 0.82 -14.59
CA VAL A 275 -6.65 1.25 -13.95
C VAL A 275 -7.31 2.33 -14.81
N ARG A 276 -8.64 2.23 -14.94
CA ARG A 276 -9.45 3.19 -15.72
C ARG A 276 -9.38 4.61 -15.18
#